data_AF-A0A6J5XZX2-F1
#
_entry.id   AF-A0A6J5XZX2-F1
#
_cell.length_a   1.000
_cell.length_b   1.000
_cell.length_c   1.000
_cell.angle_alpha   90.00
_cell.angle_beta   90.00
_cell.angle_gamma   90.00
#
_symmetry.space_group_name_H-M   'P 1'
#
loop_
_entity.id
_entity.type
_entity.pdbx_description
1 polymer ?
#
loop_
_entity_poly.entity_id
_entity_poly.type
_entity_poly.pdbx_seq_one_letter_code
_entity_poly.pdbx_strand_id
1 'polypeptide(L)'
;MADRFKPNSLLPGLVLILVILTILIADAVGAFLMMDMAHISGLVAASVLANPFDYCDIVTTTTHKSLRGPRGGMIFFKKDTVLGVDLESAINNAVFPGLQGGPHNHTIGGLAVCLKYAQSPEFKAYQNKVVSNCRALASRLTELGYKLVSGGSDNHLVLVDLRPLGIDGARVEKILDMASITLNKNSVPAVMFDEIGDKSAVVPGGIRIGSPAMTTRGFTEKEFIAVADYIHEGVQITIDAKRAVSGSKLQDFMRFVASPEFSLKDQVSDLQRRVEGLTTQFPIPGV
;
A
#
# COMPACT_ATOMS: atom_id res chain seq x y z
N MET A 1 -17.94 -20.56 9.77
CA MET A 1 -16.51 -20.70 10.14
C MET A 1 -16.22 -19.99 11.47
N ALA A 2 -16.72 -18.76 11.67
CA ALA A 2 -16.61 -18.03 12.95
C ALA A 2 -17.24 -18.77 14.15
N ASP A 3 -18.42 -19.40 13.99
CA ASP A 3 -19.06 -20.19 15.06
C ASP A 3 -18.21 -21.35 15.59
N ARG A 4 -17.29 -21.88 14.76
CA ARG A 4 -16.37 -22.94 15.16
C ARG A 4 -15.11 -22.41 15.84
N PHE A 5 -14.71 -21.16 15.57
CA PHE A 5 -13.44 -20.58 16.03
C PHE A 5 -13.61 -19.67 17.26
N LYS A 6 -14.81 -19.08 17.47
CA LYS A 6 -15.15 -18.18 18.59
C LYS A 6 -14.07 -17.09 18.83
N PRO A 7 -13.77 -16.25 17.82
CA PRO A 7 -12.75 -15.21 17.97
C PRO A 7 -13.21 -14.14 18.97
N ASN A 8 -12.29 -13.65 19.82
CA ASN A 8 -12.56 -12.52 20.72
C ASN A 8 -12.44 -11.15 20.03
N SER A 9 -11.80 -11.09 18.84
CA SER A 9 -11.69 -9.89 18.01
C SER A 9 -11.57 -10.24 16.52
N LEU A 10 -12.07 -9.34 15.66
CA LEU A 10 -11.93 -9.42 14.21
C LEU A 10 -11.30 -8.15 13.64
N LEU A 11 -10.40 -8.32 12.67
CA LEU A 11 -9.64 -7.25 12.01
C LEU A 11 -9.98 -7.22 10.52
N PRO A 12 -10.86 -6.32 10.03
CA PRO A 12 -11.09 -6.16 8.61
C PRO A 12 -9.88 -5.49 7.94
N GLY A 13 -9.41 -6.08 6.84
CA GLY A 13 -8.39 -5.50 5.96
C GLY A 13 -9.00 -4.80 4.74
N LEU A 14 -8.39 -3.68 4.35
CA LEU A 14 -8.45 -2.80 3.15
C LEU A 14 -9.67 -2.71 2.20
N VAL A 15 -10.68 -3.58 2.22
CA VAL A 15 -11.77 -3.64 1.23
C VAL A 15 -13.13 -3.49 1.92
N LEU A 16 -13.94 -2.50 1.49
CA LEU A 16 -15.22 -2.13 2.10
C LEU A 16 -16.24 -3.29 2.17
N ILE A 17 -16.27 -4.17 1.16
CA ILE A 17 -17.15 -5.36 1.13
C ILE A 17 -16.76 -6.37 2.23
N LEU A 18 -15.46 -6.45 2.58
CA LEU A 18 -14.98 -7.29 3.67
C LEU A 18 -15.39 -6.72 5.03
N VAL A 19 -15.50 -5.39 5.15
CA VAL A 19 -15.87 -4.70 6.40
C VAL A 19 -17.32 -5.00 6.80
N ILE A 20 -18.30 -4.89 5.89
CA ILE A 20 -19.73 -5.13 6.21
C ILE A 20 -19.97 -6.56 6.67
N LEU A 21 -19.40 -7.54 5.98
CA LEU A 21 -19.53 -8.94 6.38
C LEU A 21 -18.86 -9.21 7.74
N THR A 22 -17.75 -8.52 8.02
CA THR A 22 -17.01 -8.66 9.28
C THR A 22 -17.76 -8.03 10.46
N ILE A 23 -18.48 -6.91 10.24
CA ILE A 23 -19.37 -6.30 11.25
C ILE A 23 -20.41 -7.32 11.71
N LEU A 24 -21.17 -7.91 10.77
CA LEU A 24 -22.23 -8.86 11.11
C LEU A 24 -21.70 -10.10 11.84
N ILE A 25 -20.49 -10.56 11.50
CA ILE A 25 -19.86 -11.69 12.18
C ILE A 25 -19.43 -11.31 13.60
N ALA A 26 -18.85 -10.12 13.80
CA ALA A 26 -18.42 -9.66 15.12
C ALA A 26 -19.59 -9.57 16.09
N ASP A 27 -20.70 -8.98 15.64
CA ASP A 27 -21.93 -8.87 16.44
C ASP A 27 -22.52 -10.26 16.75
N ALA A 28 -22.57 -11.15 15.75
CA ALA A 28 -23.14 -12.49 15.92
C ALA A 28 -22.36 -13.37 16.92
N VAL A 29 -21.05 -13.17 17.03
CA VAL A 29 -20.18 -13.99 17.91
C VAL A 29 -19.78 -13.27 19.20
N GLY A 30 -20.23 -12.02 19.41
CA GLY A 30 -19.89 -11.22 20.59
C GLY A 30 -18.41 -10.85 20.67
N ALA A 31 -17.81 -10.46 19.54
CA ALA A 31 -16.40 -10.08 19.43
C ALA A 31 -16.23 -8.57 19.22
N PHE A 32 -15.09 -8.02 19.66
CA PHE A 32 -14.75 -6.64 19.32
C PHE A 32 -14.49 -6.49 17.82
N LEU A 33 -15.00 -5.40 17.24
CA LEU A 33 -14.64 -4.99 15.90
C LEU A 33 -13.50 -3.96 15.96
N MET A 34 -12.31 -4.38 15.52
CA MET A 34 -11.13 -3.51 15.45
C MET A 34 -10.75 -3.28 14.00
N MET A 35 -10.49 -2.04 13.57
CA MET A 35 -9.95 -1.77 12.24
C MET A 35 -8.56 -1.12 12.29
N ASP A 36 -7.61 -1.68 11.55
CA ASP A 36 -6.34 -1.01 11.27
C ASP A 36 -6.44 -0.21 9.97
N MET A 37 -6.52 1.12 10.09
CA MET A 37 -6.60 2.04 8.97
C MET A 37 -5.23 2.63 8.57
N ALA A 38 -4.11 2.04 8.99
CA ALA A 38 -2.76 2.58 8.83
C ALA A 38 -2.43 3.08 7.41
N HIS A 39 -2.92 2.40 6.38
CA HIS A 39 -2.69 2.78 4.98
C HIS A 39 -3.62 3.91 4.49
N ILE A 40 -4.82 4.04 5.06
CA ILE A 40 -5.88 4.92 4.55
C ILE A 40 -6.26 6.07 5.49
N SER A 41 -5.61 6.20 6.66
CA SER A 41 -5.97 7.20 7.66
C SER A 41 -5.98 8.64 7.15
N GLY A 42 -5.10 9.00 6.22
CA GLY A 42 -5.15 10.31 5.56
C GLY A 42 -6.39 10.50 4.70
N LEU A 43 -6.81 9.48 3.96
CA LEU A 43 -8.02 9.52 3.13
C LEU A 43 -9.29 9.56 3.99
N VAL A 44 -9.30 8.84 5.12
CA VAL A 44 -10.39 8.90 6.12
C VAL A 44 -10.46 10.28 6.74
N ALA A 45 -9.33 10.84 7.20
CA ALA A 45 -9.27 12.18 7.80
C ALA A 45 -9.76 13.28 6.83
N ALA A 46 -9.53 13.13 5.53
CA ALA A 46 -10.01 14.03 4.49
C ALA A 46 -11.47 13.75 4.03
N SER A 47 -12.14 12.75 4.60
CA SER A 47 -13.48 12.30 4.18
C SER A 47 -13.57 11.90 2.71
N VAL A 48 -12.49 11.32 2.16
CA VAL A 48 -12.44 10.78 0.78
C VAL A 48 -12.88 9.32 0.75
N LEU A 49 -12.66 8.59 1.84
CA LEU A 49 -13.13 7.22 2.03
C LEU A 49 -14.13 7.14 3.18
N ALA A 50 -14.86 6.02 3.24
CA ALA A 50 -15.80 5.72 4.30
C ALA A 50 -15.14 5.78 5.69
N ASN A 51 -15.94 6.20 6.67
CA ASN A 51 -15.48 6.42 8.03
C ASN A 51 -15.54 5.11 8.86
N PRO A 52 -14.41 4.49 9.24
CA PRO A 52 -14.45 3.25 10.04
C PRO A 52 -14.95 3.48 11.47
N PHE A 53 -14.91 4.73 11.96
CA PHE A 53 -15.37 5.11 13.30
C PHE A 53 -16.89 4.95 13.49
N ASP A 54 -17.66 4.87 12.41
CA ASP A 54 -19.11 4.66 12.48
C ASP A 54 -19.48 3.24 12.92
N TYR A 55 -18.54 2.29 12.80
CA TYR A 55 -18.79 0.87 13.01
C TYR A 55 -17.87 0.26 14.08
N CYS A 56 -16.58 0.61 14.05
CA CYS A 56 -15.57 -0.10 14.84
C CYS A 56 -15.56 0.34 16.30
N ASP A 57 -15.28 -0.61 17.19
CA ASP A 57 -15.08 -0.34 18.62
C ASP A 57 -13.68 0.22 18.88
N ILE A 58 -12.70 -0.26 18.10
CA ILE A 58 -11.29 0.12 18.17
C ILE A 58 -10.81 0.46 16.76
N VAL A 59 -10.08 1.56 16.61
CA VAL A 59 -9.41 1.91 15.34
C VAL A 59 -7.94 2.18 15.62
N THR A 60 -7.04 1.45 14.94
CA THR A 60 -5.60 1.70 15.01
C THR A 60 -5.09 2.30 13.72
N THR A 61 -4.01 3.07 13.81
CA THR A 61 -3.34 3.60 12.61
C THR A 61 -1.88 3.91 12.87
N THR A 62 -1.07 3.80 11.82
CA THR A 62 0.21 4.51 11.75
C THR A 62 0.02 5.96 11.35
N THR A 63 0.95 6.83 11.73
CA THR A 63 0.85 8.28 11.45
C THR A 63 1.64 8.75 10.23
N HIS A 64 2.50 7.91 9.65
CA HIS A 64 3.48 8.33 8.62
C HIS A 64 3.12 8.00 7.16
N LYS A 65 2.04 7.26 6.92
CA LYS A 65 1.65 6.82 5.56
C LYS A 65 0.83 7.91 4.87
N SER A 66 -0.42 7.62 4.49
CA SER A 66 -1.31 8.61 3.85
C SER A 66 -1.58 9.83 4.73
N LEU A 67 -1.43 9.72 6.06
CA LEU A 67 -1.56 10.85 6.98
C LEU A 67 -0.36 11.83 6.94
N ARG A 68 0.79 11.41 6.38
CA ARG A 68 2.00 12.25 6.18
C ARG A 68 2.63 12.85 7.45
N GLY A 69 2.43 12.20 8.60
CA GLY A 69 3.03 12.60 9.88
C GLY A 69 4.38 11.91 10.18
N PRO A 70 4.90 12.07 11.41
CA PRO A 70 6.09 11.35 11.85
C PRO A 70 5.82 9.86 12.03
N ARG A 71 6.88 9.05 12.20
CA ARG A 71 6.74 7.62 12.51
C ARG A 71 6.20 7.44 13.93
N GLY A 72 4.95 6.99 14.04
CA GLY A 72 4.26 6.68 15.28
C GLY A 72 2.95 5.95 15.01
N GLY A 73 2.14 5.80 16.06
CA GLY A 73 0.81 5.17 15.99
C GLY A 73 -0.21 5.86 16.89
N MET A 74 -1.49 5.67 16.57
CA MET A 74 -2.63 6.10 17.40
C MET A 74 -3.58 4.92 17.58
N ILE A 75 -4.19 4.84 18.76
CA ILE A 75 -5.26 3.90 19.09
C ILE A 75 -6.46 4.73 19.49
N PHE A 76 -7.54 4.59 18.75
CA PHE A 76 -8.83 5.16 19.07
C PHE A 76 -9.75 4.06 19.58
N PHE A 77 -10.64 4.41 20.49
CA PHE A 77 -11.60 3.49 21.09
C PHE A 77 -12.90 4.21 21.42
N LYS A 78 -14.01 3.46 21.41
CA LYS A 78 -15.29 3.94 21.96
C LYS A 78 -15.15 4.21 23.45
N LYS A 79 -15.81 5.27 23.92
CA LYS A 79 -15.84 5.65 25.34
C LYS A 79 -16.87 4.85 26.14
N ASP A 80 -17.94 4.41 25.49
CA ASP A 80 -18.93 3.55 26.11
C ASP A 80 -18.36 2.15 26.38
N THR A 81 -18.90 1.47 27.38
CA THR A 81 -18.57 0.07 27.64
C THR A 81 -19.00 -0.80 26.46
N VAL A 82 -18.06 -1.54 25.88
CA VAL A 82 -18.31 -2.47 24.77
C VAL A 82 -18.10 -3.89 25.27
N LEU A 83 -19.10 -4.75 25.10
CA LEU A 83 -19.06 -6.15 25.56
C LEU A 83 -18.67 -6.32 27.04
N GLY A 84 -19.09 -5.38 27.89
CA GLY A 84 -18.77 -5.37 29.32
C GLY A 84 -17.35 -4.88 29.68
N VAL A 85 -16.60 -4.36 28.69
CA VAL A 85 -15.23 -3.86 28.88
C VAL A 85 -15.18 -2.35 28.73
N ASP A 86 -14.54 -1.69 29.71
CA ASP A 86 -14.08 -0.31 29.58
C ASP A 86 -12.78 -0.29 28.74
N LEU A 87 -12.93 0.05 27.46
CA LEU A 87 -11.82 0.08 26.51
C LEU A 87 -10.78 1.15 26.84
N GLU A 88 -11.18 2.26 27.47
CA GLU A 88 -10.25 3.33 27.82
C GLU A 88 -9.23 2.85 28.84
N SER A 89 -9.72 2.30 29.96
CA SER A 89 -8.86 1.77 31.02
C SER A 89 -8.03 0.58 30.50
N ALA A 90 -8.65 -0.34 29.76
CA ALA A 90 -7.96 -1.53 29.25
C ALA A 90 -6.80 -1.16 28.30
N ILE A 91 -7.05 -0.27 27.33
CA ILE A 91 -6.06 0.09 26.31
C ILE A 91 -4.96 0.97 26.90
N ASN A 92 -5.31 2.00 27.69
CA ASN A 92 -4.30 2.88 28.28
C ASN A 92 -3.35 2.10 29.19
N ASN A 93 -3.88 1.21 30.05
CA ASN A 93 -3.06 0.38 30.93
C ASN A 93 -2.19 -0.64 30.16
N ALA A 94 -2.70 -1.17 29.03
CA ALA A 94 -1.91 -2.04 28.16
C ALA A 94 -0.74 -1.29 27.51
N VAL A 95 -0.93 -0.03 27.11
CA VAL A 95 0.17 0.81 26.60
C VAL A 95 1.16 1.13 27.71
N PHE A 96 0.69 1.70 28.82
CA PHE A 96 1.50 2.01 30.00
C PHE A 96 0.66 1.76 31.26
N PRO A 97 1.14 0.98 32.24
CA PRO A 97 2.52 0.46 32.37
C PRO A 97 2.77 -0.89 31.70
N GLY A 98 1.82 -1.42 30.91
CA GLY A 98 1.89 -2.79 30.37
C GLY A 98 3.06 -3.06 29.42
N LEU A 99 3.14 -2.36 28.29
CA LEU A 99 4.06 -2.67 27.19
C LEU A 99 5.14 -1.62 26.93
N GLN A 100 4.88 -0.36 27.27
CA GLN A 100 5.79 0.77 27.02
C GLN A 100 6.14 1.49 28.31
N GLY A 101 7.24 2.26 28.27
CA GLY A 101 7.71 3.14 29.34
C GLY A 101 7.43 4.62 29.02
N GLY A 102 8.48 5.45 29.00
CA GLY A 102 8.36 6.88 28.76
C GLY A 102 7.89 7.25 27.33
N PRO A 103 7.00 8.25 27.18
CA PRO A 103 6.49 8.64 25.87
C PRO A 103 7.51 9.43 25.03
N HIS A 104 7.45 9.27 23.71
CA HIS A 104 8.29 10.01 22.76
C HIS A 104 7.69 11.39 22.44
N ASN A 105 7.80 12.33 23.38
CA ASN A 105 7.15 13.65 23.29
C ASN A 105 7.49 14.47 22.04
N HIS A 106 8.71 14.34 21.50
CA HIS A 106 9.09 14.98 20.24
C HIS A 106 8.25 14.48 19.04
N THR A 107 7.96 13.17 19.01
CA THR A 107 7.10 12.55 17.99
C THR A 107 5.64 12.96 18.18
N ILE A 108 5.18 13.03 19.44
CA ILE A 108 3.81 13.49 19.77
C ILE A 108 3.60 14.95 19.36
N GLY A 109 4.59 15.82 19.60
CA GLY A 109 4.55 17.22 19.14
C GLY A 109 4.47 17.33 17.62
N GLY A 110 5.29 16.57 16.89
CA GLY A 110 5.23 16.50 15.42
C GLY A 110 3.91 15.94 14.88
N LEU A 111 3.32 14.97 15.59
CA LEU A 111 2.00 14.44 15.27
C LEU A 111 0.91 15.49 15.43
N ALA A 112 0.93 16.30 16.48
CA ALA A 112 -0.04 17.38 16.67
C ALA A 112 -0.03 18.39 15.50
N VAL A 113 1.16 18.74 14.99
CA VAL A 113 1.31 19.60 13.79
C VAL A 113 0.69 18.94 12.57
N CYS A 114 0.97 17.65 12.35
CA CYS A 114 0.39 16.87 11.26
C CYS A 114 -1.14 16.81 11.33
N LEU A 115 -1.71 16.55 12.51
CA LEU A 115 -3.16 16.46 12.71
C LEU A 115 -3.85 17.81 12.51
N LYS A 116 -3.18 18.93 12.82
CA LYS A 116 -3.67 20.26 12.48
C LYS A 116 -3.72 20.47 10.96
N TYR A 117 -2.67 20.06 10.24
CA TYR A 117 -2.65 20.14 8.78
C TYR A 117 -3.69 19.23 8.13
N ALA A 118 -3.94 18.04 8.69
CA ALA A 118 -4.93 17.10 8.17
C ALA A 118 -6.38 17.65 8.14
N GLN A 119 -6.67 18.68 8.93
CA GLN A 119 -7.97 19.37 8.97
C GLN A 119 -8.13 20.45 7.89
N SER A 120 -7.07 20.74 7.12
CA SER A 120 -7.07 21.85 6.17
C SER A 120 -7.74 21.48 4.83
N PRO A 121 -8.36 22.45 4.13
CA PRO A 121 -8.89 22.22 2.77
C PRO A 121 -7.83 21.72 1.79
N GLU A 122 -6.58 22.17 1.93
CA GLU A 122 -5.45 21.77 1.08
C GLU A 122 -5.11 20.29 1.27
N PHE A 123 -5.19 19.77 2.50
CA PHE A 123 -4.99 18.35 2.76
C PHE A 123 -6.10 17.51 2.13
N LYS A 124 -7.36 17.97 2.19
CA LYS A 124 -8.47 17.31 1.49
C LYS A 124 -8.30 17.30 -0.02
N ALA A 125 -7.91 18.43 -0.60
CA ALA A 125 -7.59 18.52 -2.02
C ALA A 125 -6.43 17.58 -2.42
N TYR A 126 -5.39 17.49 -1.57
CA TYR A 126 -4.29 16.54 -1.74
C TYR A 126 -4.78 15.08 -1.75
N GLN A 127 -5.62 14.66 -0.81
CA GLN A 127 -6.10 13.27 -0.78
C GLN A 127 -7.00 12.92 -1.98
N ASN A 128 -7.79 13.88 -2.48
CA ASN A 128 -8.51 13.70 -3.74
C ASN A 128 -7.57 13.49 -4.94
N LYS A 129 -6.46 14.23 -4.99
CA LYS A 129 -5.40 14.01 -5.99
C LYS A 129 -4.76 12.63 -5.85
N VAL A 130 -4.52 12.16 -4.63
CA VAL A 130 -3.96 10.82 -4.38
C VAL A 130 -4.83 9.75 -5.03
N VAL A 131 -6.16 9.82 -4.87
CA VAL A 131 -7.09 8.83 -5.44
C VAL A 131 -7.19 8.96 -6.96
N SER A 132 -7.36 10.16 -7.49
CA SER A 132 -7.45 10.39 -8.95
C SER A 132 -6.17 9.97 -9.68
N ASN A 133 -5.00 10.29 -9.13
CA ASN A 133 -3.71 9.82 -9.62
C ASN A 133 -3.60 8.29 -9.62
N CYS A 134 -4.08 7.63 -8.56
CA CYS A 134 -4.08 6.18 -8.47
C CYS A 134 -5.00 5.53 -9.52
N ARG A 135 -6.17 6.14 -9.76
CA ARG A 135 -7.09 5.72 -10.83
C ARG A 135 -6.47 5.90 -12.21
N ALA A 136 -5.81 7.01 -12.48
CA ALA A 136 -5.11 7.23 -13.75
C ALA A 136 -4.02 6.18 -14.00
N LEU A 137 -3.21 5.87 -12.97
CA LEU A 137 -2.24 4.79 -13.02
C LEU A 137 -2.90 3.43 -13.29
N ALA A 138 -3.99 3.12 -12.57
CA ALA A 138 -4.73 1.87 -12.73
C ALA A 138 -5.25 1.71 -14.17
N SER A 139 -5.97 2.72 -14.67
CA SER A 139 -6.53 2.72 -16.02
C SER A 139 -5.45 2.53 -17.06
N ARG A 140 -4.33 3.25 -16.94
CA ARG A 140 -3.22 3.13 -17.90
C ARG A 140 -2.58 1.75 -17.88
N LEU A 141 -2.37 1.16 -16.71
CA LEU A 141 -1.86 -0.22 -16.60
C LEU A 141 -2.85 -1.23 -17.23
N THR A 142 -4.15 -1.04 -17.05
CA THR A 142 -5.16 -1.88 -17.70
C THR A 142 -5.14 -1.74 -19.23
N GLU A 143 -5.01 -0.52 -19.77
CA GLU A 143 -4.84 -0.28 -21.21
C GLU A 143 -3.59 -0.96 -21.77
N LEU A 144 -2.52 -1.03 -20.98
CA LEU A 144 -1.27 -1.74 -21.31
C LEU A 144 -1.36 -3.27 -21.15
N GLY A 145 -2.54 -3.79 -20.79
CA GLY A 145 -2.82 -5.23 -20.73
C GLY A 145 -2.54 -5.90 -19.40
N TYR A 146 -2.29 -5.15 -18.32
CA TYR A 146 -2.06 -5.72 -17.00
C TYR A 146 -3.37 -6.12 -16.30
N LYS A 147 -3.36 -7.30 -15.66
CA LYS A 147 -4.42 -7.71 -14.73
C LYS A 147 -4.19 -7.02 -13.38
N LEU A 148 -5.18 -6.26 -12.91
CA LEU A 148 -5.16 -5.67 -11.58
C LEU A 148 -6.00 -6.52 -10.63
N VAL A 149 -5.51 -6.74 -9.41
CA VAL A 149 -6.32 -7.36 -8.35
C VAL A 149 -7.51 -6.44 -8.08
N SER A 150 -8.72 -7.02 -8.02
CA SER A 150 -10.01 -6.32 -7.97
C SER A 150 -10.40 -5.47 -9.19
N GLY A 151 -9.59 -5.49 -10.27
CA GLY A 151 -9.91 -4.81 -11.53
C GLY A 151 -9.62 -3.31 -11.59
N GLY A 152 -9.15 -2.70 -10.50
CA GLY A 152 -8.86 -1.27 -10.44
C GLY A 152 -8.41 -0.81 -9.06
N SER A 153 -8.67 0.46 -8.72
CA SER A 153 -8.48 0.99 -7.37
C SER A 153 -9.42 2.14 -7.06
N ASP A 154 -9.96 2.13 -5.84
CA ASP A 154 -10.72 3.23 -5.24
C ASP A 154 -9.96 3.94 -4.13
N ASN A 155 -8.66 3.65 -3.96
CA ASN A 155 -7.85 4.21 -2.89
C ASN A 155 -6.52 4.77 -3.43
N HIS A 156 -5.44 4.58 -2.68
CA HIS A 156 -4.12 5.16 -2.94
C HIS A 156 -3.11 4.16 -3.53
N LEU A 157 -3.51 2.90 -3.78
CA LEU A 157 -2.63 1.88 -4.32
C LEU A 157 -3.32 1.00 -5.36
N VAL A 158 -2.51 0.39 -6.24
CA VAL A 158 -2.90 -0.69 -7.15
C VAL A 158 -2.03 -1.91 -6.87
N LEU A 159 -2.58 -3.10 -7.10
CA LEU A 159 -1.86 -4.37 -7.04
C LEU A 159 -1.95 -5.04 -8.41
N VAL A 160 -0.80 -5.14 -9.08
CA VAL A 160 -0.66 -5.71 -10.42
C VAL A 160 -0.32 -7.19 -10.30
N ASP A 161 -1.05 -8.03 -11.03
CA ASP A 161 -0.80 -9.46 -11.18
C ASP A 161 0.11 -9.70 -12.40
N LEU A 162 1.33 -10.16 -12.14
CA LEU A 162 2.33 -10.45 -13.17
C LEU A 162 2.34 -11.93 -13.59
N ARG A 163 1.58 -12.79 -12.92
CA ARG A 163 1.51 -14.23 -13.22
C ARG A 163 1.07 -14.52 -14.67
N PRO A 164 0.12 -13.78 -15.29
CA PRO A 164 -0.23 -13.96 -16.70
C PRO A 164 0.94 -13.73 -17.66
N LEU A 165 1.92 -12.93 -17.27
CA LEU A 165 3.13 -12.65 -18.05
C LEU A 165 4.24 -13.67 -17.78
N GLY A 166 4.01 -14.63 -16.88
CA GLY A 166 4.97 -15.64 -16.50
C GLY A 166 6.20 -15.08 -15.78
N ILE A 167 6.11 -13.90 -15.16
CA ILE A 167 7.20 -13.28 -14.37
C ILE A 167 6.75 -13.05 -12.92
N ASP A 168 7.71 -12.89 -12.02
CA ASP A 168 7.48 -12.62 -10.59
C ASP A 168 7.92 -11.20 -10.21
N GLY A 169 7.33 -10.70 -9.12
CA GLY A 169 7.57 -9.34 -8.64
C GLY A 169 9.02 -9.07 -8.23
N ALA A 170 9.77 -10.10 -7.81
CA ALA A 170 11.18 -9.90 -7.40
C ALA A 170 12.10 -9.56 -8.58
N ARG A 171 11.86 -10.14 -9.75
CA ARG A 171 12.62 -9.81 -10.98
C ARG A 171 12.26 -8.42 -11.50
N VAL A 172 10.97 -8.09 -11.49
CA VAL A 172 10.48 -6.77 -11.94
C VAL A 172 10.98 -5.66 -11.02
N GLU A 173 10.87 -5.85 -9.71
CA GLU A 173 11.39 -4.91 -8.69
C GLU A 173 12.88 -4.64 -8.93
N LYS A 174 13.69 -5.67 -9.21
CA LYS A 174 15.13 -5.50 -9.45
C LYS A 174 15.44 -4.59 -10.65
N ILE A 175 14.77 -4.80 -11.78
CA ILE A 175 14.99 -4.00 -13.00
C ILE A 175 14.51 -2.56 -12.80
N LEU A 176 13.33 -2.39 -12.18
CA LEU A 176 12.77 -1.07 -11.91
C LEU A 176 13.61 -0.29 -10.89
N ASP A 177 14.15 -0.94 -9.85
CA ASP A 177 15.07 -0.31 -8.90
C ASP A 177 16.33 0.21 -9.60
N MET A 178 16.87 -0.53 -10.57
CA MET A 178 18.00 -0.06 -11.40
C MET A 178 17.63 1.12 -12.30
N ALA A 179 16.34 1.26 -12.62
CA ALA A 179 15.81 2.36 -13.41
C ALA A 179 15.29 3.53 -12.55
N SER A 180 15.68 3.60 -11.27
CA SER A 180 15.25 4.63 -10.30
C SER A 180 13.73 4.63 -10.01
N ILE A 181 13.06 3.48 -10.17
CA ILE A 181 11.64 3.26 -9.81
C ILE A 181 11.57 2.24 -8.67
N THR A 182 11.30 2.73 -7.46
CA THR A 182 11.09 1.85 -6.30
C THR A 182 9.63 1.46 -6.16
N LEU A 183 9.38 0.15 -6.12
CA LEU A 183 8.07 -0.43 -5.78
C LEU A 183 8.24 -1.62 -4.84
N ASN A 184 7.13 -2.26 -4.49
CA ASN A 184 7.15 -3.42 -3.60
C ASN A 184 6.59 -4.65 -4.30
N LYS A 185 7.38 -5.73 -4.39
CA LYS A 185 6.85 -7.06 -4.71
C LYS A 185 5.83 -7.49 -3.65
N ASN A 186 4.70 -8.01 -4.07
CA ASN A 186 3.57 -8.31 -3.19
C ASN A 186 2.86 -9.58 -3.64
N SER A 187 2.44 -10.40 -2.68
CA SER A 187 1.68 -11.61 -3.01
C SER A 187 0.34 -11.26 -3.66
N VAL A 188 -0.06 -12.07 -4.64
CA VAL A 188 -1.34 -11.96 -5.34
C VAL A 188 -2.29 -13.01 -4.79
N PRO A 189 -3.45 -12.61 -4.23
CA PRO A 189 -4.44 -13.56 -3.74
C PRO A 189 -5.15 -14.28 -4.90
N ALA A 190 -5.78 -15.40 -4.59
CA ALA A 190 -6.84 -15.93 -5.44
C ALA A 190 -7.98 -14.90 -5.45
N VAL A 191 -8.26 -14.31 -6.62
CA VAL A 191 -9.33 -13.32 -6.78
C VAL A 191 -10.69 -13.95 -7.10
N MET A 192 -10.69 -15.22 -7.50
CA MET A 192 -11.89 -16.04 -7.73
C MET A 192 -11.76 -17.37 -7.00
N PHE A 193 -12.88 -17.98 -6.63
CA PHE A 193 -12.93 -19.24 -5.86
C PHE A 193 -12.26 -20.42 -6.58
N ASP A 194 -12.12 -20.36 -7.90
CA ASP A 194 -11.51 -21.35 -8.78
C ASP A 194 -10.06 -21.03 -9.19
N GLU A 195 -9.56 -19.83 -8.87
CA GLU A 195 -8.17 -19.46 -9.13
C GLU A 195 -7.26 -19.88 -7.96
N ILE A 196 -6.07 -20.40 -8.28
CA ILE A 196 -5.01 -20.57 -7.28
C ILE A 196 -4.25 -19.24 -7.20
N GLY A 197 -4.12 -18.68 -5.98
CA GLY A 197 -3.27 -17.52 -5.68
C GLY A 197 -1.77 -17.84 -5.88
N ASP A 198 -0.89 -17.00 -5.34
CA ASP A 198 0.53 -17.35 -5.32
C ASP A 198 0.77 -18.69 -4.61
N LYS A 199 1.51 -19.58 -5.27
CA LYS A 199 1.86 -20.90 -4.72
C LYS A 199 2.85 -20.81 -3.55
N SER A 200 3.53 -19.68 -3.39
CA SER A 200 4.49 -19.45 -2.31
C SER A 200 4.58 -17.95 -1.99
N ALA A 201 4.51 -17.61 -0.70
CA ALA A 201 4.75 -16.25 -0.22
C ALA A 201 6.20 -15.77 -0.49
N VAL A 202 7.14 -16.68 -0.76
CA VAL A 202 8.55 -16.37 -1.01
C VAL A 202 8.78 -15.85 -2.42
N VAL A 203 7.89 -16.17 -3.37
CA VAL A 203 7.98 -15.76 -4.78
C VAL A 203 6.68 -15.06 -5.17
N PRO A 204 6.49 -13.79 -4.74
CA PRO A 204 5.26 -13.05 -5.00
C PRO A 204 5.06 -12.81 -6.51
N GLY A 205 3.87 -13.11 -6.99
CA GLY A 205 3.48 -12.99 -8.40
C GLY A 205 3.04 -11.57 -8.81
N GLY A 206 3.22 -10.56 -7.95
CA GLY A 206 2.73 -9.22 -8.22
C GLY A 206 3.58 -8.09 -7.66
N ILE A 207 3.19 -6.87 -8.01
CA ILE A 207 3.80 -5.61 -7.56
C ILE A 207 2.72 -4.66 -7.06
N ARG A 208 3.01 -3.98 -5.95
CA ARG A 208 2.14 -2.97 -5.33
C ARG A 208 2.71 -1.59 -5.57
N ILE A 209 1.90 -0.70 -6.13
CA ILE A 209 2.30 0.66 -6.50
C ILE A 209 1.33 1.63 -5.82
N GLY A 210 1.86 2.69 -5.21
CA GLY A 210 1.06 3.70 -4.49
C GLY A 210 1.30 5.11 -4.98
N SER A 211 0.25 5.94 -4.99
CA SER A 211 0.31 7.34 -5.43
C SER A 211 0.73 8.40 -4.39
N PRO A 212 0.68 8.20 -3.04
CA PRO A 212 0.85 9.30 -2.08
C PRO A 212 2.17 10.08 -2.17
N ALA A 213 3.29 9.37 -2.35
CA ALA A 213 4.63 9.97 -2.32
C ALA A 213 4.84 10.93 -3.51
N MET A 214 4.54 10.49 -4.72
CA MET A 214 4.72 11.33 -5.91
C MET A 214 3.65 12.42 -6.01
N THR A 215 2.42 12.17 -5.54
CA THR A 215 1.40 13.22 -5.41
C THR A 215 1.85 14.33 -4.46
N THR A 216 2.57 13.98 -3.38
CA THR A 216 3.14 14.95 -2.43
C THR A 216 4.18 15.85 -3.09
N ARG A 217 4.89 15.35 -4.10
CA ARG A 217 5.85 16.13 -4.91
C ARG A 217 5.17 16.95 -6.00
N GLY A 218 3.86 16.80 -6.20
CA GLY A 218 3.08 17.56 -7.18
C GLY A 218 2.72 16.81 -8.45
N PHE A 219 2.94 15.49 -8.53
CA PHE A 219 2.50 14.70 -9.68
C PHE A 219 0.97 14.77 -9.84
N THR A 220 0.54 14.84 -11.09
CA THR A 220 -0.86 14.76 -11.52
C THR A 220 -1.11 13.48 -12.31
N GLU A 221 -2.33 13.31 -12.78
CA GLU A 221 -2.77 12.13 -13.54
C GLU A 221 -1.90 11.93 -14.79
N LYS A 222 -1.47 13.03 -15.43
CA LYS A 222 -0.57 13.00 -16.58
C LYS A 222 0.75 12.31 -16.25
N GLU A 223 1.38 12.69 -15.14
CA GLU A 223 2.64 12.07 -14.74
C GLU A 223 2.44 10.62 -14.29
N PHE A 224 1.29 10.27 -13.70
CA PHE A 224 0.99 8.88 -13.35
C PHE A 224 0.75 7.98 -14.57
N ILE A 225 0.24 8.53 -15.68
CA ILE A 225 0.20 7.83 -16.97
C ILE A 225 1.63 7.53 -17.45
N ALA A 226 2.53 8.54 -17.42
CA ALA A 226 3.93 8.33 -17.78
C ALA A 226 4.64 7.31 -16.86
N VAL A 227 4.32 7.32 -15.56
CA VAL A 227 4.82 6.32 -14.60
C VAL A 227 4.35 4.92 -14.99
N ALA A 228 3.09 4.73 -15.40
CA ALA A 228 2.61 3.44 -15.88
C ALA A 228 3.37 2.98 -17.14
N ASP A 229 3.65 3.89 -18.08
CA ASP A 229 4.42 3.59 -19.29
C ASP A 229 5.87 3.17 -18.96
N TYR A 230 6.53 3.85 -18.01
CA TYR A 230 7.87 3.47 -17.55
C TYR A 230 7.89 2.13 -16.81
N ILE A 231 6.87 1.86 -15.99
CA ILE A 231 6.72 0.54 -15.34
C ILE A 231 6.54 -0.55 -16.40
N HIS A 232 5.71 -0.30 -17.42
CA HIS A 232 5.51 -1.25 -18.50
C HIS A 232 6.80 -1.57 -19.25
N GLU A 233 7.58 -0.54 -19.59
CA GLU A 233 8.88 -0.71 -20.23
C GLU A 233 9.83 -1.54 -19.36
N GLY A 234 9.95 -1.25 -18.07
CA GLY A 234 10.76 -2.04 -17.14
C GLY A 234 10.29 -3.49 -17.01
N VAL A 235 8.99 -3.75 -17.11
CA VAL A 235 8.45 -5.12 -17.18
C VAL A 235 8.86 -5.81 -18.47
N GLN A 236 8.82 -5.14 -19.63
CA GLN A 236 9.28 -5.74 -20.90
C GLN A 236 10.77 -6.09 -20.84
N ILE A 237 11.60 -5.18 -20.33
CA ILE A 237 13.03 -5.44 -20.09
C ILE A 237 13.21 -6.65 -19.18
N THR A 238 12.39 -6.79 -18.14
CA THR A 238 12.43 -7.95 -17.23
C THR A 238 12.11 -9.26 -17.95
N ILE A 239 11.10 -9.26 -18.83
CA ILE A 239 10.71 -10.43 -19.63
C ILE A 239 11.87 -10.86 -20.54
N ASP A 240 12.50 -9.90 -21.22
CA ASP A 240 13.61 -10.19 -22.13
C ASP A 240 14.87 -10.63 -21.38
N ALA A 241 15.17 -10.01 -20.24
CA ALA A 241 16.24 -10.43 -19.34
C ALA A 241 16.02 -11.87 -18.84
N LYS A 242 14.77 -12.23 -18.53
CA LYS A 242 14.41 -13.59 -18.09
C LYS A 242 14.59 -14.61 -19.21
N ARG A 243 14.37 -14.23 -20.47
CA ARG A 243 14.61 -15.09 -21.64
C ARG A 243 16.11 -15.27 -21.92
N ALA A 244 16.91 -14.24 -21.67
CA ALA A 244 18.34 -14.25 -21.94
C ALA A 244 19.18 -15.00 -20.89
N VAL A 245 18.71 -15.06 -19.63
CA VAL A 245 19.49 -15.72 -18.56
C VAL A 245 19.52 -17.24 -18.69
N SER A 246 20.72 -17.82 -18.55
CA SER A 246 20.92 -19.25 -18.40
C SER A 246 20.55 -19.70 -16.99
N GLY A 247 19.30 -20.10 -16.77
CA GLY A 247 18.83 -20.65 -15.49
C GLY A 247 17.40 -20.23 -15.13
N SER A 248 16.76 -20.98 -14.23
CA SER A 248 15.38 -20.72 -13.82
C SER A 248 15.26 -20.09 -12.43
N LYS A 249 16.34 -20.09 -11.63
CA LYS A 249 16.29 -19.57 -10.26
C LYS A 249 16.40 -18.05 -10.23
N LEU A 250 15.81 -17.43 -9.20
CA LEU A 250 15.92 -15.98 -8.99
C LEU A 250 17.38 -15.53 -8.84
N GLN A 251 18.21 -16.33 -8.17
CA GLN A 251 19.63 -16.03 -7.99
C GLN A 251 20.42 -16.01 -9.30
N ASP A 252 20.02 -16.81 -10.30
CA ASP A 252 20.67 -16.80 -11.62
C ASP A 252 20.36 -15.49 -12.33
N PHE A 253 19.09 -15.07 -12.30
CA PHE A 253 18.65 -13.78 -12.81
C PHE A 253 19.36 -12.60 -12.14
N MET A 254 19.44 -12.61 -10.80
CA MET A 254 20.11 -11.53 -10.04
C MET A 254 21.59 -11.42 -10.38
N ARG A 255 22.28 -12.56 -10.56
CA ARG A 255 23.68 -12.59 -10.98
C ARG A 255 23.86 -12.08 -12.41
N PHE A 256 23.01 -12.53 -13.33
CA PHE A 256 23.04 -12.09 -14.72
C PHE A 256 22.83 -10.59 -14.86
N VAL A 257 21.81 -10.02 -14.21
CA VAL A 257 21.51 -8.59 -14.28
C VAL A 257 22.63 -7.73 -13.66
N ALA A 258 23.39 -8.28 -12.72
CA ALA A 258 24.54 -7.61 -12.11
C ALA A 258 25.85 -7.79 -12.89
N SER A 259 25.87 -8.65 -13.92
CA SER A 259 27.10 -9.03 -14.60
C SER A 259 27.37 -8.16 -15.83
N PRO A 260 28.63 -8.09 -16.31
CA PRO A 260 28.98 -7.36 -17.54
C PRO A 260 28.27 -7.90 -18.78
N GLU A 261 27.82 -9.16 -18.76
CA GLU A 261 27.12 -9.83 -19.86
C GLU A 261 25.64 -9.41 -19.98
N PHE A 262 25.13 -8.55 -19.09
CA PHE A 262 23.76 -8.06 -19.15
C PHE A 262 23.55 -7.16 -20.39
N SER A 263 23.07 -7.76 -21.48
CA SER A 263 22.91 -7.11 -22.78
C SER A 263 21.88 -5.98 -22.82
N LEU A 264 20.96 -5.91 -21.84
CA LEU A 264 19.90 -4.89 -21.78
C LEU A 264 20.27 -3.70 -20.87
N LYS A 265 21.53 -3.61 -20.43
CA LYS A 265 22.00 -2.54 -19.54
C LYS A 265 21.71 -1.14 -20.09
N ASP A 266 21.95 -0.92 -21.37
CA ASP A 266 21.74 0.40 -22.00
C ASP A 266 20.27 0.79 -22.02
N GLN A 267 19.34 -0.16 -22.19
CA GLN A 267 17.90 0.09 -22.11
C GLN A 267 17.49 0.49 -20.69
N VAL A 268 18.01 -0.19 -19.67
CA VAL A 268 17.76 0.17 -18.26
C VAL A 268 18.32 1.55 -17.95
N SER A 269 19.52 1.88 -18.44
CA SER A 269 20.13 3.20 -18.23
C SER A 269 19.40 4.33 -18.98
N ASP A 270 18.83 4.06 -20.15
CA ASP A 270 17.96 5.03 -20.84
C ASP A 270 16.66 5.26 -20.07
N LEU A 271 15.99 4.19 -19.62
CA LEU A 271 14.80 4.27 -18.77
C LEU A 271 15.09 5.06 -17.48
N GLN A 272 16.21 4.75 -16.81
CA GLN A 272 16.68 5.49 -15.63
C GLN A 272 16.78 6.99 -15.91
N ARG A 273 17.44 7.37 -17.02
CA ARG A 273 17.64 8.78 -17.39
C ARG A 273 16.31 9.49 -17.62
N ARG A 274 15.32 8.84 -18.25
CA ARG A 274 13.99 9.42 -18.46
C ARG A 274 13.19 9.55 -17.17
N VAL A 275 13.29 8.55 -16.28
CA VAL A 275 12.67 8.59 -14.94
C VAL A 275 13.26 9.74 -14.11
N GLU A 276 14.59 9.86 -14.06
CA GLU A 276 15.28 10.94 -13.36
C GLU A 276 14.99 12.30 -14.00
N GLY A 277 15.00 12.37 -15.33
CA GLY A 277 14.65 13.58 -16.08
C GLY A 277 13.23 14.08 -15.79
N LEU A 278 12.26 13.17 -15.61
CA LEU A 278 10.91 13.54 -15.18
C LEU A 278 10.89 13.97 -13.71
N THR A 279 11.45 13.16 -12.82
CA THR A 279 11.28 13.32 -11.37
C THR A 279 12.07 14.49 -10.78
N THR A 280 13.17 14.91 -11.41
CA THR A 280 13.98 16.07 -10.97
C THR A 280 13.29 17.41 -11.20
N GLN A 281 12.24 17.46 -12.03
CA GLN A 281 11.45 18.68 -12.27
C GLN A 281 10.51 19.03 -11.12
N PHE A 282 10.33 18.13 -10.14
CA PHE A 282 9.38 18.28 -9.04
C PHE A 282 10.09 18.49 -7.70
N PRO A 283 9.53 19.34 -6.80
CA PRO A 283 10.14 19.62 -5.50
C PRO A 283 10.26 18.36 -4.62
N ILE A 284 11.16 18.44 -3.63
CA ILE A 284 11.30 17.45 -2.57
C ILE A 284 10.81 18.10 -1.27
N PRO A 285 9.63 17.71 -0.75
CA PRO A 285 9.11 18.28 0.49
C PRO A 285 10.04 18.03 1.68
N GLY A 286 10.27 19.08 2.47
CA GLY A 286 11.09 19.00 3.68
C GLY A 286 12.58 19.29 3.49
N VAL A 287 12.99 19.68 2.27
CA VAL A 287 14.32 20.24 1.97
C VAL A 287 14.18 21.72 1.64
#